data_AF-A7F2F2-F1
#
_entry.id   AF-A7F2F2-F1
#
_cell.length_a   1.000
_cell.length_b   1.000
_cell.length_c   1.000
_cell.angle_alpha   90.00
_cell.angle_beta   90.00
_cell.angle_gamma   90.00
#
_symmetry.space_group_name_H-M   'P 1'
#
loop_
_entity.id
_entity.type
_entity.pdbx_description
1 polymer ?
#
loop_
_entity_poly.entity_id
_entity_poly.type
_entity_poly.pdbx_seq_one_letter_code
_entity_poly.pdbx_strand_id
1 'polypeptide(L)' 'METRANNLNLIEKEEEMLIQYIIDIDERGFASKLNGVEDITNYILESRDTKRIGKF' A
#
# COMPACT_ATOMS: atom_id res chain seq x y z
N MET A 1 6.43 12.71 -15.54
CA MET A 1 7.21 12.93 -14.31
C MET A 1 6.30 12.52 -13.17
N GLU A 2 6.47 11.31 -12.66
CA GLU A 2 5.61 10.75 -11.63
C GLU A 2 5.92 11.45 -10.32
N THR A 3 4.92 12.14 -9.77
CA THR A 3 5.06 12.91 -8.53
C THR A 3 5.17 11.92 -7.37
N ARG A 4 6.39 11.56 -6.99
CA ARG A 4 6.66 10.73 -5.81
C ARG A 4 6.17 11.50 -4.58
N ALA A 5 5.23 10.93 -3.83
CA ALA A 5 4.77 11.54 -2.58
C ALA A 5 5.95 11.59 -1.60
N ASN A 6 6.25 12.78 -1.05
CA ASN A 6 7.41 13.04 -0.19
C ASN A 6 7.39 12.30 1.18
N ASN A 7 6.45 11.37 1.41
CA ASN A 7 6.25 10.62 2.64
C ASN A 7 6.34 9.09 2.40
N LEU A 8 7.30 8.66 1.59
CA LEU A 8 7.54 7.25 1.30
C LEU A 8 8.05 6.51 2.54
N ASN A 9 7.11 5.96 3.32
CA ASN A 9 7.41 4.94 4.32
C ASN A 9 7.63 3.56 3.68
N LEU A 10 7.37 3.44 2.37
CA LEU A 10 7.48 2.23 1.57
C LEU A 10 8.67 2.33 0.61
N ILE A 11 9.36 1.21 0.38
CA ILE A 11 10.35 1.13 -0.71
C ILE A 11 9.67 0.85 -2.05
N GLU A 12 10.36 1.13 -3.15
CA GLU A 12 9.84 0.95 -4.52
C GLU A 12 9.26 -0.46 -4.75
N LYS A 13 9.90 -1.50 -4.20
CA LYS A 13 9.42 -2.88 -4.29
C LYS A 13 8.09 -3.13 -3.56
N GLU A 14 7.87 -2.44 -2.45
CA GLU A 14 6.63 -2.54 -1.66
C GLU A 14 5.51 -1.76 -2.34
N GLU A 15 5.83 -0.61 -2.94
CA GLU A 15 4.88 0.14 -3.77
C GLU A 15 4.45 -0.67 -5.00
N GLU A 16 5.38 -1.32 -5.71
CA GLU A 16 5.02 -2.18 -6.84
C GLU A 16 4.10 -3.34 -6.41
N MET A 17 4.36 -3.96 -5.26
CA MET A 17 3.48 -5.01 -4.72
C MET A 17 2.07 -4.46 -4.44
N LEU A 18 1.95 -3.28 -3.83
CA LEU A 18 0.68 -2.62 -3.55
C LEU A 18 -0.11 -2.26 -4.81
N ILE A 19 0.57 -1.75 -5.84
CA ILE A 19 -0.04 -1.43 -7.12
C ILE A 19 -0.55 -2.71 -7.79
N GLN A 20 0.26 -3.77 -7.82
CA GLN A 20 -0.16 -5.07 -8.37
C GLN A 20 -1.34 -5.67 -7.60
N TYR A 21 -1.36 -5.53 -6.28
CA TYR A 21 -2.49 -5.98 -5.46
C TYR A 21 -3.78 -5.22 -5.81
N ILE A 22 -3.72 -3.91 -6.02
CA ILE A 22 -4.88 -3.11 -6.43
C ILE A 22 -5.39 -3.55 -7.80
N ILE A 23 -4.48 -3.81 -8.76
CA ILE A 23 -4.82 -4.28 -10.10
C ILE A 23 -5.47 -5.67 -10.03
N ASP A 24 -4.91 -6.62 -9.28
CA ASP A 24 -5.47 -7.97 -9.13
C ASP A 24 -6.87 -7.95 -8.49
N ILE A 25 -7.09 -7.07 -7.50
CA ILE A 25 -8.40 -6.87 -6.87
C ILE A 25 -9.41 -6.27 -7.86
N ASP A 26 -9.00 -5.28 -8.66
CA ASP A 26 -9.82 -4.65 -9.71
C ASP A 26 -10.16 -5.64 -10.83
N GLU A 27 -9.18 -6.42 -11.31
CA GLU A 27 -9.36 -7.46 -12.33
C GLU A 27 -10.33 -8.57 -11.89
N ARG A 28 -10.32 -8.93 -10.60
CA ARG A 28 -11.29 -9.89 -10.04
C ARG A 28 -12.69 -9.30 -9.85
N GLY A 29 -12.89 -8.01 -10.15
CA GLY A 29 -14.16 -7.32 -9.99
C GLY A 29 -14.52 -7.03 -8.53
N PHE A 30 -13.55 -7.10 -7.62
CA PHE A 30 -13.74 -6.66 -6.24
C PHE A 30 -13.53 -5.14 -6.17
N ALA A 31 -14.37 -4.45 -5.41
CA ALA A 31 -14.10 -3.05 -5.10
C ALA A 31 -12.75 -2.97 -4.36
N SER A 32 -11.80 -2.21 -4.90
CA SER A 32 -10.53 -1.88 -4.27
C SER A 32 -10.81 -1.05 -3.00
N LYS A 33 -11.12 -1.76 -1.91
CA LYS A 33 -11.38 -1.15 -0.62
C LYS A 33 -10.07 -0.58 -0.11
N LEU A 34 -10.03 0.75 0.06
CA LEU A 34 -8.90 1.46 0.68
C LEU A 34 -8.45 0.82 2.00
N ASN A 35 -9.37 0.22 2.75
CA ASN A 35 -9.09 -0.51 3.98
C ASN A 35 -8.16 -1.74 3.76
N GLY A 36 -8.34 -2.50 2.67
CA GLY A 36 -7.47 -3.64 2.37
C GLY A 36 -6.07 -3.22 1.92
N VAL A 37 -5.97 -2.08 1.21
CA VAL A 37 -4.68 -1.48 0.83
C VAL A 37 -3.96 -0.95 2.07
N GLU A 38 -4.68 -0.29 2.98
CA GLU A 38 -4.15 0.20 4.25
C GLU A 38 -3.67 -0.93 5.16
N ASP A 39 -4.42 -2.05 5.24
CA ASP A 39 -4.04 -3.22 6.04
C ASP A 39 -2.75 -3.87 5.53
N ILE A 40 -2.62 -4.09 4.22
CA ILE A 40 -1.40 -4.65 3.61
C ILE A 40 -0.22 -3.70 3.80
N THR A 41 -0.45 -2.41 3.63
CA THR A 41 0.60 -1.42 3.86
C THR A 41 1.02 -1.42 5.34
N ASN A 42 0.07 -1.51 6.27
CA ASN A 42 0.35 -1.59 7.69
C ASN A 42 1.09 -2.87 8.09
N TYR A 43 0.77 -3.99 7.45
CA TYR A 43 1.50 -5.24 7.61
C TYR A 43 2.96 -5.11 7.15
N ILE A 44 3.17 -4.48 6.00
CA ILE A 44 4.52 -4.20 5.47
C ILE A 44 5.31 -3.29 6.42
N LEU A 45 4.68 -2.23 6.92
CA LEU A 45 5.32 -1.28 7.84
C LEU A 45 5.62 -1.93 9.20
N GLU A 46 4.70 -2.72 9.74
CA GLU A 46 4.92 -3.48 10.97
C GLU A 46 6.08 -4.47 10.84
N SER A 47 6.23 -5.13 9.68
CA SER A 47 7.38 -6.00 9.40
C SER A 47 8.72 -5.26 9.42
N ARG A 48 8.72 -3.92 9.29
CA ARG A 48 9.92 -3.07 9.30
C ARG A 48 10.09 -2.30 10.59
N ASP A 49 9.26 -2.57 11.60
CA ASP A 49 9.16 -1.80 12.85
C ASP A 49 8.94 -0.29 12.58
N THR A 50 8.30 0.04 11.45
CA THR A 50 8.00 1.41 11.05
C THR A 50 6.57 1.78 11.40
N LYS A 51 6.32 3.09 11.50
CA LYS A 51 5.04 3.62 11.95
C LYS A 51 3.94 3.27 10.94
N ARG A 52 2.89 2.59 11.40
CA ARG A 52 1.67 2.29 10.63
C ARG A 52 1.10 3.55 9.96
N ILE A 53 0.54 3.38 8.77
CA ILE A 53 -0.26 4.39 8.09
C ILE A 53 -1.72 4.33 8.57
N GLY A 54 -2.31 5.51 8.75
CA GLY A 54 -3.64 5.67 9.31
C GLY A 54 -3.62 6.59 10.53
N LYS A 55 -4.66 7.41 10.67
CA LYS A 55 -4.81 8.30 11.83
C LYS A 55 -5.26 7.45 13.02
N PHE A 56 -4.53 7.57 14.14
CA PHE A 56 -4.97 7.09 15.45
C PHE A 56 -6.34 7.66 15.82
#